data_AF-A0A3P6APW8-F1
#
_entry.id   AF-A0A3P6APW8-F1
#
_cell.length_a   1.000
_cell.length_b   1.000
_cell.length_c   1.000
_cell.angle_alpha   90.00
_cell.angle_beta   90.00
_cell.angle_gamma   90.00
#
_symmetry.space_group_name_H-M   'P 1'
#
loop_
_entity.id
_entity.type
_entity.pdbx_description
1 polymer ?
#
loop_
_entity_poly.entity_id
_entity_poly.type
_entity_poly.pdbx_seq_one_letter_code
_entity_poly.pdbx_strand_id
1 'polypeptide(L)'
;MVRLMVPCRLSVKFSRDQSVQKLLSICPVLEELVVRRSGYSNVEIFTINVPSLTSLSIDYIRVGSHQPTGVHGFVINAPSLRYLNIRDRHSNYLLFTNMPELVKANVEAVCDQSESLIGSLASVRYLSLCSKSSNIPYHAGTSFAFLEHLELCTCSSECWNLLSRIITDPLTLRVLKLKSVVLVVIFHDGHRFLLKIVIEKK
;
A
#
# COMPACT_ATOMS: atom_id res chain seq x y z
N MET A 1 -26.33 0.27 -9.84
CA MET A 1 -24.86 0.20 -9.72
C MET A 1 -24.28 1.29 -10.61
N VAL A 2 -24.03 2.48 -10.05
CA VAL A 2 -23.43 3.58 -10.83
C VAL A 2 -21.95 3.25 -10.96
N ARG A 3 -21.63 2.38 -11.92
CA ARG A 3 -20.26 2.17 -12.34
C ARG A 3 -19.85 3.44 -13.08
N LEU A 4 -19.27 4.38 -12.35
CA LEU A 4 -18.32 5.32 -12.95
C LEU A 4 -17.09 4.49 -13.33
N MET A 5 -17.24 3.59 -14.31
CA MET A 5 -16.13 3.25 -15.18
C MET A 5 -15.95 4.50 -16.01
N VAL A 6 -15.29 5.50 -15.43
CA VAL A 6 -15.03 6.75 -16.09
C VAL A 6 -14.22 6.37 -17.34
N PRO A 7 -14.75 6.47 -18.58
CA PRO A 7 -13.87 6.50 -19.74
C PRO A 7 -13.07 7.80 -19.73
N CYS A 8 -13.38 8.74 -18.83
CA CYS A 8 -12.41 9.72 -18.38
C CYS A 8 -11.38 9.00 -17.51
N ARG A 9 -10.40 8.41 -18.19
CA ARG A 9 -9.02 8.56 -17.78
C ARG A 9 -8.83 10.05 -17.47
N LEU A 10 -9.10 10.45 -16.22
CA LEU A 10 -8.89 11.80 -15.72
C LEU A 10 -7.37 11.98 -15.66
N SER A 11 -6.77 12.18 -16.84
CA SER A 11 -5.44 12.73 -16.99
C SER A 11 -5.56 14.23 -16.76
N VAL A 12 -6.01 14.60 -15.57
CA VAL A 12 -6.12 16.00 -15.16
C VAL A 12 -4.73 16.42 -14.73
N LYS A 13 -4.15 17.37 -15.46
CA LYS A 13 -2.98 18.10 -14.97
C LYS A 13 -3.47 19.03 -13.86
N PHE A 14 -3.26 18.61 -12.62
CA PHE A 14 -3.62 19.44 -11.48
C PHE A 14 -2.66 20.61 -11.36
N SER A 15 -3.21 21.82 -11.40
CA SER A 15 -2.45 23.05 -11.22
C SER A 15 -2.20 23.38 -9.75
N ARG A 16 -3.07 22.91 -8.83
CA ARG A 16 -3.03 23.09 -7.35
C ARG A 16 -3.88 22.04 -6.63
N ASP A 17 -3.64 21.84 -5.33
CA ASP A 17 -4.32 20.87 -4.45
C ASP A 17 -5.85 21.07 -4.39
N GLN A 18 -6.30 22.33 -4.37
CA GLN A 18 -7.72 22.69 -4.30
C GLN A 18 -8.53 22.15 -5.50
N SER A 19 -7.90 21.99 -6.66
CA SER A 19 -8.54 21.45 -7.86
C SER A 19 -8.86 19.96 -7.73
N VAL A 20 -8.08 19.22 -6.95
CA VAL A 20 -8.31 17.79 -6.68
C VAL A 20 -9.57 17.63 -5.81
N GLN A 21 -9.63 18.36 -4.69
CA GLN A 21 -10.77 18.28 -3.76
C GLN A 21 -12.09 18.64 -4.44
N LYS A 22 -12.08 19.71 -5.23
CA LYS A 22 -13.27 20.16 -5.96
C LYS A 22 -13.76 19.12 -6.97
N LEU A 23 -12.86 18.37 -7.60
CA LEU A 23 -13.24 17.32 -8.54
C LEU A 23 -13.87 16.12 -7.81
N LEU A 24 -13.25 15.69 -6.72
CA LEU A 24 -13.75 14.57 -5.91
C LEU A 24 -15.10 14.90 -5.26
N SER A 25 -15.33 16.16 -4.87
CA SER A 25 -16.60 16.58 -4.26
C SER A 25 -17.79 16.60 -5.22
N ILE A 26 -17.57 16.66 -6.54
CA ILE A 26 -18.64 16.61 -7.55
C ILE A 26 -19.23 15.20 -7.66
N CYS A 27 -18.47 14.16 -7.27
CA CYS A 27 -18.86 12.76 -7.40
C CYS A 27 -18.91 12.06 -6.02
N PRO A 28 -19.90 12.36 -5.16
CA PRO A 28 -19.96 11.83 -3.79
C PRO A 28 -20.24 10.32 -3.71
N VAL A 29 -20.63 9.67 -4.82
CA VAL A 29 -20.89 8.23 -4.93
C VAL A 29 -19.74 7.46 -5.60
N LEU A 30 -18.56 8.06 -5.69
CA LEU A 30 -17.41 7.46 -6.36
C LEU A 30 -16.93 6.20 -5.62
N GLU A 31 -17.02 5.03 -6.27
CA GLU A 31 -16.61 3.74 -5.71
C GLU A 31 -15.19 3.32 -6.13
N GLU A 32 -14.73 3.73 -7.31
CA GLU A 32 -13.41 3.37 -7.84
C GLU A 32 -12.63 4.61 -8.28
N LEU A 33 -11.36 4.72 -7.88
CA LEU A 33 -10.48 5.83 -8.25
C LEU A 33 -9.13 5.29 -8.72
N VAL A 34 -8.70 5.73 -9.90
CA VAL A 34 -7.36 5.47 -10.44
C VAL A 34 -6.63 6.79 -10.65
N VAL A 35 -5.55 6.98 -9.90
CA VAL A 35 -4.66 8.14 -10.00
C VAL A 35 -3.41 7.71 -10.75
N ARG A 36 -3.12 8.36 -11.89
CA ARG A 36 -1.88 8.17 -12.64
C ARG A 36 -1.14 9.49 -12.71
N ARG A 37 0.05 9.55 -12.12
CA ARG A 37 0.92 10.73 -12.18
C ARG A 37 2.04 10.49 -13.19
N SER A 38 2.18 11.42 -14.13
CA SER A 38 3.27 11.45 -15.10
C SER A 38 3.96 12.82 -15.01
N GLY A 39 5.11 12.86 -14.34
CA GLY A 39 5.90 14.08 -14.14
C GLY A 39 5.51 14.91 -12.92
N TYR A 40 6.23 16.02 -12.73
CA TYR A 40 6.05 16.96 -11.62
C TYR A 40 4.73 17.72 -11.80
N SER A 41 3.84 17.58 -10.81
CA SER A 41 2.70 18.46 -10.65
C SER A 41 2.99 19.46 -9.53
N ASN A 42 2.42 20.66 -9.62
CA ASN A 42 2.44 21.63 -8.51
C ASN A 42 1.65 21.17 -7.28
N VAL A 43 1.02 19.98 -7.34
CA VAL A 43 0.39 19.33 -6.20
C VAL A 43 1.45 18.64 -5.36
N GLU A 44 1.71 19.21 -4.20
CA GLU A 44 2.60 18.66 -3.17
C GLU A 44 1.90 17.47 -2.51
N ILE A 45 0.74 17.69 -1.89
CA ILE A 45 -0.03 16.63 -1.21
C ILE A 45 -1.38 16.39 -1.89
N PHE A 46 -1.57 15.16 -2.36
CA PHE A 46 -2.81 14.71 -2.96
C PHE A 46 -3.70 14.07 -1.89
N THR A 47 -4.64 14.84 -1.38
CA THR A 47 -5.62 14.36 -0.39
C THR A 47 -6.78 13.64 -1.08
N ILE A 48 -7.08 12.42 -0.64
CA ILE A 48 -8.20 11.60 -1.10
C ILE A 48 -9.13 11.44 0.09
N ASN A 49 -10.21 12.22 0.12
CA ASN A 49 -11.23 12.17 1.16
C ASN A 49 -12.57 11.79 0.53
N VAL A 50 -12.79 10.50 0.31
CA VAL A 50 -13.94 9.98 -0.45
C VAL A 50 -14.56 8.82 0.34
N PRO A 51 -15.63 9.07 1.13
CA PRO A 51 -16.23 8.04 2.00
C PRO A 51 -16.80 6.83 1.27
N SER A 52 -17.30 7.01 0.04
CA SER A 52 -17.87 5.94 -0.80
C SER A 52 -16.85 5.06 -1.49
N LEU A 53 -15.56 5.43 -1.45
CA LEU A 53 -14.53 4.79 -2.25
C LEU A 53 -14.25 3.37 -1.75
N THR A 54 -14.41 2.37 -2.61
CA THR A 54 -14.17 0.95 -2.31
C THR A 54 -12.87 0.43 -2.91
N SER A 55 -12.38 1.06 -3.99
CA SER A 55 -11.15 0.69 -4.68
C SER A 55 -10.31 1.91 -5.05
N LEU A 56 -9.04 1.90 -4.69
CA LEU A 56 -8.07 2.95 -4.99
C LEU A 56 -6.82 2.35 -5.63
N SER A 57 -6.44 2.88 -6.80
CA SER A 57 -5.15 2.59 -7.43
C SER A 57 -4.36 3.88 -7.69
N ILE A 58 -3.13 3.93 -7.22
CA ILE A 58 -2.17 5.02 -7.45
C ILE A 58 -0.98 4.46 -8.23
N ASP A 59 -0.62 5.13 -9.32
CA ASP A 59 0.54 4.83 -10.14
C ASP A 59 1.37 6.11 -10.36
N TYR A 60 2.49 6.17 -9.67
CA TYR A 60 3.49 7.24 -9.73
C TYR A 60 4.90 6.63 -9.86
N ILE A 61 5.17 5.98 -10.99
CA ILE A 61 6.45 5.32 -11.28
C ILE A 61 7.29 6.11 -12.30
N ARG A 62 6.67 6.96 -13.14
CA ARG A 62 7.35 7.53 -14.33
C ARG A 62 8.19 8.78 -14.03
N VAL A 63 9.39 8.79 -14.58
CA VAL A 63 10.55 9.66 -14.33
C VAL A 63 10.39 11.10 -14.86
N GLY A 64 10.82 12.06 -14.04
CA GLY A 64 11.55 13.25 -14.48
C GLY A 64 12.84 13.35 -13.65
N SER A 65 13.89 14.02 -14.14
CA SER A 65 15.24 14.03 -13.55
C SER A 65 15.42 14.82 -12.23
N HIS A 66 14.36 15.40 -11.66
CA HIS A 66 14.46 16.35 -10.54
C HIS A 66 13.53 16.03 -9.39
N GLN A 67 14.01 15.32 -8.36
CA GLN A 67 13.21 15.07 -7.16
C GLN A 67 12.58 16.38 -6.64
N PRO A 68 11.26 16.40 -6.35
CA PRO A 68 10.63 17.60 -5.85
C PRO A 68 11.27 17.96 -4.51
N THR A 69 11.68 19.21 -4.35
CA THR A 69 12.07 19.73 -3.04
C THR A 69 10.83 19.87 -2.16
N GLY A 70 10.89 19.40 -0.91
CA GLY A 70 9.78 19.51 0.04
C GLY A 70 8.97 18.23 0.25
N VAL A 71 7.84 18.34 0.94
CA VAL A 71 6.96 17.21 1.28
C VAL A 71 6.00 16.94 0.13
N HIS A 72 5.96 15.71 -0.37
CA HIS A 72 5.10 15.35 -1.49
C HIS A 72 4.59 13.92 -1.40
N GLY A 73 3.28 13.76 -1.61
CA GLY A 73 2.65 12.45 -1.68
C GLY A 73 1.16 12.46 -1.43
N PHE A 74 0.67 11.56 -0.58
CA PHE A 74 -0.75 11.24 -0.50
C PHE A 74 -1.26 11.20 0.94
N VAL A 75 -2.46 11.74 1.14
CA VAL A 75 -3.25 11.55 2.37
C VAL A 75 -4.53 10.83 1.97
N ILE A 76 -4.80 9.67 2.54
CA ILE A 76 -5.94 8.83 2.18
C ILE A 76 -6.86 8.65 3.39
N ASN A 77 -8.09 9.15 3.24
CA ASN A 77 -9.21 8.98 4.15
C ASN A 77 -10.39 8.39 3.34
N ALA A 78 -10.58 7.09 3.47
CA ALA A 78 -11.58 6.36 2.69
C ALA A 78 -12.18 5.23 3.54
N PRO A 79 -13.18 5.55 4.41
CA PRO A 79 -13.78 4.60 5.33
C PRO A 79 -14.26 3.29 4.71
N SER A 80 -14.81 3.33 3.49
CA SER A 80 -15.35 2.16 2.79
C SER A 80 -14.33 1.43 1.91
N LEU A 81 -13.05 1.81 1.99
CA LEU A 81 -12.02 1.29 1.08
C LEU A 81 -11.71 -0.16 1.39
N ARG A 82 -11.88 -1.04 0.39
CA ARG A 82 -11.63 -2.48 0.51
C ARG A 82 -10.37 -2.93 -0.22
N TYR A 83 -10.01 -2.21 -1.29
CA TYR A 83 -8.88 -2.53 -2.15
C TYR A 83 -7.98 -1.33 -2.35
N LEU A 84 -6.70 -1.47 -1.97
CA LEU A 84 -5.68 -0.45 -2.14
C LEU A 84 -4.53 -1.00 -3.00
N ASN A 85 -4.15 -0.24 -4.02
CA ASN A 85 -2.99 -0.52 -4.86
C ASN A 85 -2.15 0.74 -5.04
N ILE A 86 -0.93 0.77 -4.50
CA ILE A 86 0.00 1.90 -4.61
C ILE A 86 1.26 1.41 -5.31
N ARG A 87 1.66 2.11 -6.35
CA ARG A 87 2.99 2.02 -6.94
C ARG A 87 3.58 3.41 -7.04
N ASP A 88 4.43 3.76 -6.09
CA ASP A 88 4.92 5.12 -5.88
C ASP A 88 6.38 5.14 -5.46
N ARG A 89 7.28 5.45 -6.39
CA ARG A 89 8.72 5.45 -6.11
C ARG A 89 9.30 6.83 -5.84
N HIS A 90 8.44 7.83 -5.70
CA HIS A 90 8.87 9.23 -5.68
C HIS A 90 8.40 9.98 -4.44
N SER A 91 7.20 9.68 -3.93
CA SER A 91 6.68 10.38 -2.76
C SER A 91 7.43 10.05 -1.48
N ASN A 92 7.71 11.09 -0.69
CA ASN A 92 8.32 10.98 0.63
C ASN A 92 7.28 11.05 1.77
N TYR A 93 5.99 11.15 1.43
CA TYR A 93 4.90 11.28 2.41
C TYR A 93 3.68 10.43 2.02
N LEU A 94 3.32 9.46 2.85
CA LEU A 94 2.12 8.66 2.72
C LEU A 94 1.43 8.57 4.08
N LEU A 95 0.21 9.10 4.16
CA LEU A 95 -0.61 9.05 5.37
C LEU A 95 -1.93 8.36 5.09
N PHE A 96 -2.24 7.38 5.92
CA PHE A 96 -3.49 6.63 5.91
C PHE A 96 -4.24 6.89 7.22
N THR A 97 -5.39 7.55 7.15
CA THR A 97 -6.08 8.01 8.36
C THR A 97 -7.24 7.12 8.79
N ASN A 98 -8.12 6.71 7.88
CA ASN A 98 -9.28 5.91 8.21
C ASN A 98 -9.67 4.99 7.03
N MET A 99 -9.36 3.70 7.18
CA MET A 99 -9.66 2.64 6.20
C MET A 99 -10.00 1.31 6.91
N PRO A 100 -11.02 1.29 7.80
CA PRO A 100 -11.33 0.13 8.64
C PRO A 100 -11.75 -1.10 7.82
N GLU A 101 -12.37 -0.89 6.66
CA GLU A 101 -12.86 -1.95 5.76
C GLU A 101 -11.78 -2.50 4.81
N LEU A 102 -10.51 -2.11 4.99
CA LEU A 102 -9.45 -2.49 4.06
C LEU A 102 -9.13 -3.98 4.14
N VAL A 103 -9.46 -4.70 3.07
CA VAL A 103 -9.26 -6.15 2.97
C VAL A 103 -7.92 -6.48 2.33
N LYS A 104 -7.57 -5.77 1.25
CA LYS A 104 -6.40 -6.06 0.43
C LYS A 104 -5.60 -4.80 0.12
N ALA A 105 -4.30 -4.86 0.38
CA ALA A 105 -3.36 -3.81 0.06
C ALA A 105 -2.17 -4.36 -0.74
N ASN A 106 -1.84 -3.71 -1.85
CA ASN A 106 -0.56 -3.85 -2.55
C ASN A 106 0.16 -2.50 -2.51
N VAL A 107 1.32 -2.44 -1.86
CA VAL A 107 2.10 -1.21 -1.72
C VAL A 107 3.51 -1.46 -2.22
N GLU A 108 3.84 -0.83 -3.33
CA GLU A 108 5.19 -0.68 -3.84
C GLU A 108 5.59 0.78 -3.67
N ALA A 109 6.31 1.11 -2.60
CA ALA A 109 6.65 2.49 -2.28
C ALA A 109 8.08 2.69 -1.81
N VAL A 110 8.69 3.84 -2.10
CA VAL A 110 9.93 4.28 -1.44
C VAL A 110 9.49 5.12 -0.25
N CYS A 111 9.35 4.53 0.93
CA CYS A 111 8.80 5.24 2.08
C CYS A 111 9.66 5.03 3.33
N ASP A 112 10.25 6.13 3.79
CA ASP A 112 10.95 6.20 5.08
C ASP A 112 9.97 6.28 6.27
N GLN A 113 8.65 6.36 6.03
CA GLN A 113 7.60 6.31 7.05
C GLN A 113 7.03 4.89 7.21
N SER A 114 7.91 3.90 7.35
CA SER A 114 7.51 2.49 7.36
C SER A 114 6.55 2.14 8.51
N GLU A 115 6.71 2.76 9.68
CA GLU A 115 5.90 2.43 10.87
C GLU A 115 4.43 2.86 10.76
N SER A 116 4.19 4.12 10.37
CA SER A 116 2.82 4.64 10.19
C SER A 116 2.09 3.88 9.08
N LEU A 117 2.82 3.51 8.03
CA LEU A 117 2.30 2.72 6.92
C LEU A 117 1.87 1.32 7.36
N ILE A 118 2.69 0.62 8.14
CA ILE A 118 2.39 -0.75 8.60
C ILE A 118 1.23 -0.72 9.60
N GLY A 119 1.22 0.25 10.53
CA GLY A 119 0.13 0.42 11.50
C GLY A 119 -1.24 0.55 10.83
N SER A 120 -1.33 1.38 9.78
CA SER A 120 -2.59 1.57 9.05
C SER A 120 -2.99 0.38 8.16
N LEU A 121 -2.11 -0.62 8.00
CA LEU A 121 -2.36 -1.85 7.24
C LEU A 121 -2.52 -3.08 8.14
N ALA A 122 -2.48 -2.93 9.47
CA ALA A 122 -2.50 -4.05 10.41
C ALA A 122 -3.76 -4.93 10.32
N SER A 123 -4.89 -4.37 9.87
CA SER A 123 -6.18 -5.06 9.79
C SER A 123 -6.40 -5.85 8.49
N VAL A 124 -5.47 -5.77 7.51
CA VAL A 124 -5.71 -6.37 6.20
C VAL A 124 -5.58 -7.89 6.22
N ARG A 125 -6.36 -8.56 5.37
CA ARG A 125 -6.27 -10.02 5.15
C ARG A 125 -5.22 -10.38 4.10
N TYR A 126 -5.00 -9.49 3.12
CA TYR A 126 -4.08 -9.68 2.01
C TYR A 126 -3.13 -8.50 1.90
N LEU A 127 -1.85 -8.72 2.11
CA LEU A 127 -0.83 -7.69 2.06
C LEU A 127 0.26 -8.06 1.06
N SER A 128 0.54 -7.18 0.10
CA SER A 128 1.79 -7.22 -0.65
C SER A 128 2.58 -5.94 -0.40
N LEU A 129 3.84 -6.08 0.02
CA LEU A 129 4.73 -4.97 0.30
C LEU A 129 6.03 -5.09 -0.51
N CYS A 130 6.43 -3.97 -1.08
CA CYS A 130 7.72 -3.78 -1.73
C CYS A 130 8.21 -2.38 -1.37
N SER A 131 8.99 -2.27 -0.29
CA SER A 131 9.59 -1.00 0.12
C SER A 131 11.10 -1.01 -0.07
N LYS A 132 11.65 0.14 -0.48
CA LYS A 132 13.09 0.41 -0.46
C LYS A 132 13.31 1.56 0.53
N SER A 133 13.42 1.26 1.82
CA SER A 133 13.86 2.25 2.81
C SER A 133 15.26 1.90 3.28
N SER A 134 16.08 2.92 3.56
CA SER A 134 17.49 2.76 3.92
C SER A 134 17.75 2.70 5.42
N ASN A 135 16.78 3.08 6.25
CA ASN A 135 16.92 3.08 7.71
C ASN A 135 15.52 3.06 8.33
N ILE A 136 15.29 2.20 9.33
CA ILE A 136 14.60 2.53 10.60
C ILE A 136 14.39 1.24 11.41
N PRO A 137 14.61 1.29 12.74
CA PRO A 137 14.23 0.23 13.66
C PRO A 137 12.71 0.20 13.74
N TYR A 138 12.08 -0.83 13.17
CA TYR A 138 10.67 -1.11 13.44
C TYR A 138 10.47 -1.14 14.97
N HIS A 139 9.53 -0.39 15.54
CA HIS A 139 9.17 -0.49 16.97
C HIS A 139 8.19 -1.66 17.18
N ALA A 140 8.42 -2.47 18.23
CA ALA A 140 7.63 -3.67 18.51
C ALA A 140 6.21 -3.27 18.96
N GLY A 141 5.18 -3.62 18.18
CA GLY A 141 3.80 -3.32 18.59
C GLY A 141 2.73 -3.47 17.51
N THR A 142 3.09 -3.49 16.22
CA THR A 142 2.11 -3.72 15.16
C THR A 142 1.83 -5.22 14.98
N SER A 143 0.65 -5.66 15.41
CA SER A 143 0.20 -7.04 15.23
C SER A 143 -0.77 -7.17 14.05
N PHE A 144 -0.59 -8.21 13.25
CA PHE A 144 -1.38 -8.48 12.04
C PHE A 144 -2.46 -9.54 12.27
N ALA A 145 -3.39 -9.26 13.19
CA ALA A 145 -4.34 -10.25 13.72
C ALA A 145 -5.20 -10.99 12.67
N PHE A 146 -5.43 -10.40 11.49
CA PHE A 146 -6.29 -10.96 10.44
C PHE A 146 -5.55 -11.34 9.16
N LEU A 147 -4.22 -11.23 9.15
CA LEU A 147 -3.43 -11.44 7.94
C LEU A 147 -3.43 -12.92 7.57
N GLU A 148 -3.92 -13.22 6.37
CA GLU A 148 -3.98 -14.59 5.82
C GLU A 148 -2.96 -14.77 4.68
N HIS A 149 -2.66 -13.70 3.93
CA HIS A 149 -1.77 -13.74 2.78
C HIS A 149 -0.78 -12.59 2.81
N LEU A 150 0.51 -12.92 2.81
CA LEU A 150 1.61 -11.97 2.77
C LEU A 150 2.51 -12.21 1.57
N GLU A 151 2.75 -11.17 0.77
CA GLU A 151 3.72 -11.18 -0.33
C GLU A 151 4.75 -10.06 -0.18
N LEU A 152 6.02 -10.40 0.04
CA LEU A 152 7.09 -9.40 0.21
C LEU A 152 8.08 -9.39 -0.95
N CYS A 153 8.64 -8.24 -1.29
CA CYS A 153 9.79 -8.15 -2.19
C CYS A 153 11.10 -8.48 -1.49
N THR A 154 11.98 -9.27 -2.11
CA THR A 154 13.35 -9.52 -1.61
C THR A 154 14.36 -8.45 -2.06
N CYS A 155 13.87 -7.29 -2.49
CA CYS A 155 14.71 -6.22 -3.03
C CYS A 155 15.39 -5.36 -1.96
N SER A 156 15.12 -5.62 -0.68
CA SER A 156 15.70 -4.90 0.46
C SER A 156 15.86 -5.86 1.65
N SER A 157 16.87 -5.66 2.50
CA SER A 157 17.10 -6.47 3.71
C SER A 157 15.96 -6.34 4.74
N GLU A 158 15.28 -5.21 4.70
CA GLU A 158 14.27 -4.79 5.66
C GLU A 158 12.99 -5.63 5.55
N CYS A 159 12.76 -6.29 4.41
CA CYS A 159 11.66 -7.24 4.27
C CYS A 159 11.79 -8.41 5.25
N TRP A 160 13.02 -8.82 5.59
CA TRP A 160 13.27 -9.91 6.54
C TRP A 160 12.95 -9.51 7.98
N ASN A 161 13.14 -8.24 8.33
CA ASN A 161 12.78 -7.71 9.64
C ASN A 161 11.25 -7.65 9.84
N LEU A 162 10.49 -7.44 8.75
CA LEU A 162 9.04 -7.56 8.78
C LEU A 162 8.59 -9.01 8.93
N LEU A 163 9.24 -9.94 8.22
CA LEU A 163 8.96 -11.36 8.36
C LEU A 163 9.20 -11.87 9.76
N SER A 164 10.35 -11.56 10.36
CA SER A 164 10.68 -12.06 11.70
C SER A 164 9.63 -11.67 12.72
N ARG A 165 9.04 -10.46 12.60
CA ARG A 165 7.97 -9.93 13.46
C ARG A 165 6.61 -10.52 13.20
N ILE A 166 6.21 -10.62 11.93
CA ILE A 166 4.96 -11.27 11.54
C ILE A 166 4.98 -12.73 12.01
N ILE A 167 6.12 -13.40 11.95
CA ILE A 167 6.26 -14.79 12.41
C ILE A 167 6.30 -14.91 13.95
N THR A 168 6.63 -13.85 14.69
CA THR A 168 6.70 -13.92 16.17
C THR A 168 5.32 -13.94 16.83
N ASP A 169 4.30 -13.42 16.15
CA ASP A 169 2.90 -13.48 16.60
C ASP A 169 2.24 -14.79 16.14
N PRO A 170 1.35 -15.41 16.95
CA PRO A 170 0.55 -16.56 16.52
C PRO A 170 -0.52 -16.09 15.51
N LEU A 171 -0.13 -15.95 14.24
CA LEU A 171 -0.96 -15.38 13.18
C LEU A 171 -1.83 -16.41 12.45
N THR A 172 -2.96 -15.93 11.90
CA THR A 172 -3.83 -16.61 10.92
C THR A 172 -3.21 -16.77 9.53
N LEU A 173 -1.91 -16.47 9.39
CA LEU A 173 -1.22 -16.48 8.11
C LEU A 173 -1.35 -17.87 7.48
N ARG A 174 -1.72 -17.94 6.21
CA ARG A 174 -1.87 -19.20 5.45
C ARG A 174 -0.92 -19.25 4.28
N VAL A 175 -0.60 -18.08 3.70
CA VAL A 175 0.26 -17.95 2.54
C VAL A 175 1.30 -16.89 2.82
N LEU A 176 2.56 -17.29 2.69
CA LEU A 176 3.68 -16.38 2.53
C LEU A 176 4.18 -16.50 1.09
N LYS A 177 4.68 -15.41 0.51
CA LYS A 177 5.32 -15.41 -0.80
C LYS A 177 6.41 -14.35 -0.81
N LEU A 178 7.58 -14.66 -1.37
CA LEU A 178 8.61 -13.65 -1.61
C LEU A 178 8.77 -13.44 -3.12
N LYS A 179 8.72 -12.19 -3.60
CA LYS A 179 8.96 -11.85 -5.01
C LYS A 179 10.45 -12.07 -5.29
N SER A 180 10.74 -13.23 -5.90
CA SER A 180 12.04 -13.86 -6.25
C SER A 180 12.27 -15.23 -5.58
N VAL A 181 11.49 -15.61 -4.55
CA VAL A 181 11.49 -16.96 -3.94
C VAL A 181 10.08 -17.29 -3.39
N VAL A 182 9.39 -18.30 -3.92
CA VAL A 182 8.06 -18.67 -3.40
C VAL A 182 8.20 -19.53 -2.14
N LEU A 183 8.13 -18.93 -0.95
CA LEU A 183 8.11 -19.68 0.32
C LEU A 183 6.71 -20.12 0.70
N VAL A 184 6.33 -21.38 0.51
CA VAL A 184 5.04 -21.90 1.00
C VAL A 184 5.17 -22.32 2.46
N VAL A 185 4.55 -21.57 3.38
CA VAL A 185 4.43 -21.96 4.79
C VAL A 185 3.16 -22.79 4.97
N ILE A 186 3.31 -24.07 5.35
CA ILE A 186 2.18 -24.96 5.63
C ILE A 186 2.02 -25.05 7.15
N PHE A 187 0.85 -24.68 7.64
CA PHE A 187 0.48 -24.83 9.05
C PHE A 187 -0.13 -26.20 9.26
N HIS A 188 0.49 -27.00 10.13
CA HIS A 188 -0.12 -28.24 10.64
C HIS A 188 -0.37 -28.07 12.13
N ASP A 189 -1.55 -28.52 12.54
CA ASP A 189 -2.15 -28.28 13.84
C ASP A 189 -1.20 -28.63 15.01
N GLY A 190 -1.05 -27.68 15.94
CA GLY A 190 -0.46 -27.87 17.27
C GLY A 190 1.06 -28.05 17.37
N HIS A 191 1.85 -26.96 17.30
CA HIS A 191 3.20 -26.85 17.88
C HIS A 191 4.44 -27.20 17.03
N ARG A 192 4.36 -27.39 15.71
CA ARG A 192 5.58 -27.48 14.86
C ARG A 192 5.51 -26.60 13.62
N PHE A 193 6.34 -25.55 13.62
CA PHE A 193 6.62 -24.74 12.44
C PHE A 193 7.55 -25.53 11.50
N LEU A 194 7.02 -26.05 10.40
CA LEU A 194 7.86 -26.58 9.32
C LEU A 194 7.91 -25.56 8.18
N LEU A 195 9.01 -24.81 8.12
CA LEU A 195 9.36 -23.98 6.97
C LEU A 195 9.74 -24.89 5.81
N LYS A 196 8.81 -25.15 4.89
CA LYS A 196 9.15 -25.82 3.62
C LYS A 196 9.57 -24.75 2.60
N ILE A 197 10.87 -24.56 2.47
CA ILE A 197 11.46 -23.68 1.46
C ILE A 197 11.33 -24.38 0.10
N VAL A 198 10.46 -23.88 -0.77
CA VAL A 198 10.41 -24.29 -2.18
C VAL A 198 11.12 -23.21 -3.00
N ILE A 199 12.35 -23.48 -3.43
CA ILE A 199 13.08 -22.58 -4.31
C ILE A 199 12.64 -22.89 -5.74
N GLU A 200 11.68 -22.14 -6.28
CA GLU A 200 11.47 -22.12 -7.72
C GLU A 200 12.61 -21.31 -8.36
N LYS A 201 13.58 -22.01 -8.97
CA LYS A 201 14.52 -21.38 -9.90
C LYS A 201 13.77 -21.11 -11.20
N LYS A 202 13.73 -19.84 -11.61
CA LYS A 202 13.31 -19.45 -12.96
C LYS A 202 14.42 -19.71 -13.96
#